data_AF-A0A8T0BS02-F1
#
_entry.id   AF-A0A8T0BS02-F1
#
_cell.length_a   1.000
_cell.length_b   1.000
_cell.length_c   1.000
_cell.angle_alpha   90.00
_cell.angle_beta   90.00
_cell.angle_gamma   90.00
#
_symmetry.space_group_name_H-M   'P 1'
#
loop_
_entity.id
_entity.type
_entity.pdbx_description
1 polymer ?
#
loop_
_entity_poly.entity_id
_entity_poly.type
_entity_poly.pdbx_seq_one_letter_code
_entity_poly.pdbx_strand_id
1 'polypeptide(L)'
;MDYFSGDFLDKNLIQFTCLEIIERELHEVACLWNCHRIRPSRNAVSPSGRPLMMYTLPRLFGTTDYLKTEPPEPIYSTIASTLKALLEDSSLTFQKNSWFGDDLCPAAWDYIFSLDLLCAQLGWTWTFTNIIRNEIWLILDTLLLQTRSEQTPYRDVSEAAVFRLLGRLGQLGLKENQTVSVRNLLKGIHTFLNQKLSKDMPWEVQLAMVYATHDLAPCNPKDTLKTLESWRQKIRQPVPPAVTKCLKQIGFLCHQNY
;
A
#
# COMPACT_ATOMS: atom_id res chain seq x y z
N MET A 1 14.75 23.79 26.34
CA MET A 1 14.90 24.15 24.93
C MET A 1 16.07 23.36 24.41
N ASP A 2 15.73 22.24 23.82
CA ASP A 2 16.19 21.60 22.58
C ASP A 2 15.32 20.32 22.51
N TYR A 3 15.09 19.63 21.41
CA TYR A 3 16.01 18.62 20.93
C TYR A 3 15.41 18.02 19.66
N PHE A 4 16.06 18.27 18.53
CA PHE A 4 16.18 17.22 17.53
C PHE A 4 16.93 16.07 18.20
N SER A 5 16.20 15.04 18.58
CA SER A 5 16.72 13.87 19.30
C SER A 5 17.32 12.83 18.35
N GLY A 6 17.07 12.99 17.05
CA GLY A 6 17.48 12.02 16.02
C GLY A 6 16.73 10.69 16.15
N ASP A 7 15.61 10.69 16.87
CA ASP A 7 14.72 9.54 17.01
C ASP A 7 14.03 9.22 15.67
N PHE A 8 13.24 8.15 15.67
CA PHE A 8 12.53 7.71 14.48
C PHE A 8 11.58 8.80 13.95
N LEU A 9 10.91 9.54 14.81
CA LEU A 9 9.94 10.57 14.41
C LEU A 9 10.66 11.76 13.76
N ASP A 10 11.73 12.23 14.37
CA ASP A 10 12.58 13.31 13.88
C ASP A 10 13.17 12.98 12.51
N LYS A 11 13.64 11.73 12.30
CA LYS A 11 14.15 11.27 11.01
C LYS A 11 13.07 11.20 9.93
N ASN A 12 11.88 10.70 10.26
CA ASN A 12 10.78 10.64 9.31
C ASN A 12 10.25 12.04 8.97
N LEU A 13 10.21 12.95 9.94
CA LEU A 13 9.82 14.34 9.72
C LEU A 13 10.82 15.06 8.83
N ILE A 14 12.13 14.93 9.10
CA ILE A 14 13.17 15.47 8.22
C ILE A 14 13.06 14.86 6.82
N GLN A 15 12.94 13.53 6.72
CA GLN A 15 12.79 12.86 5.43
C GLN A 15 11.59 13.42 4.67
N PHE A 16 10.41 13.52 5.30
CA PHE A 16 9.21 14.07 4.67
C PHE A 16 9.40 15.53 4.23
N THR A 17 9.95 16.39 5.10
CA THR A 17 10.13 17.82 4.79
C THR A 17 11.20 18.07 3.74
N CYS A 18 12.26 17.26 3.71
CA CYS A 18 13.37 17.42 2.80
C CYS A 18 13.21 16.61 1.51
N LEU A 19 12.27 15.66 1.45
CA LEU A 19 12.10 14.81 0.27
C LEU A 19 11.80 15.64 -0.98
N GLU A 20 10.90 16.62 -0.89
CA GLU A 20 10.60 17.52 -2.02
C GLU A 20 11.83 18.33 -2.45
N ILE A 21 12.66 18.75 -1.49
CA ILE A 21 13.89 19.48 -1.78
C ILE A 21 14.89 18.55 -2.47
N ILE A 22 15.12 17.36 -1.91
CA ILE A 22 16.04 16.36 -2.47
C ILE A 22 15.58 15.93 -3.85
N GLU A 23 14.29 15.69 -4.05
CA GLU A 23 13.71 15.33 -5.35
C GLU A 23 13.92 16.45 -6.37
N ARG A 24 13.65 17.71 -5.98
CA ARG A 24 13.89 18.87 -6.85
C ARG A 24 15.37 19.02 -7.21
N GLU A 25 16.27 18.95 -6.24
CA GLU A 25 17.72 19.07 -6.45
C GLU A 25 18.23 17.92 -7.32
N LEU A 26 17.79 16.68 -7.07
CA LEU A 26 18.15 15.53 -7.88
C LEU A 26 17.63 15.68 -9.31
N HIS A 27 16.41 16.19 -9.50
CA HIS A 27 15.86 16.45 -10.81
C HIS A 27 16.65 17.53 -11.55
N GLU A 28 17.03 18.60 -10.87
CA GLU A 28 17.85 19.68 -11.44
C GLU A 28 19.24 19.18 -11.83
N VAL A 29 19.91 18.42 -10.95
CA VAL A 29 21.20 17.78 -11.24
C VAL A 29 21.07 16.82 -12.42
N ALA A 30 20.01 16.01 -12.47
CA ALA A 30 19.75 15.13 -13.59
C ALA A 30 19.55 15.92 -14.90
N CYS A 31 18.78 17.02 -14.87
CA CYS A 31 18.62 17.91 -16.02
C CYS A 31 19.94 18.50 -16.48
N LEU A 32 20.75 19.06 -15.57
CA LEU A 32 22.06 19.62 -15.87
C LEU A 32 23.00 18.56 -16.45
N TRP A 33 23.06 17.39 -15.82
CA TRP A 33 23.84 16.26 -16.30
C TRP A 33 23.38 15.79 -17.68
N ASN A 34 22.08 15.68 -17.93
CA ASN A 34 21.58 15.19 -19.20
C ASN A 34 21.76 16.20 -20.34
N CYS A 35 21.71 17.51 -20.04
CA CYS A 35 21.75 18.57 -21.04
C CYS A 35 23.13 19.17 -21.29
N HIS A 36 24.10 19.00 -20.38
CA HIS A 36 25.43 19.57 -20.57
C HIS A 36 26.16 18.97 -21.77
N ARG A 37 27.16 19.68 -22.28
CA ARG A 37 27.94 19.26 -23.45
C ARG A 37 29.33 18.80 -23.03
N ILE A 38 29.60 17.51 -23.18
CA ILE A 38 30.94 16.94 -23.02
C ILE A 38 31.79 17.37 -24.22
N ARG A 39 32.94 17.99 -23.94
CA ARG A 39 33.86 18.46 -24.98
C ARG A 39 34.70 17.31 -25.54
N PRO A 40 35.03 17.32 -26.84
CA PRO A 40 36.00 16.38 -27.41
C PRO A 40 37.37 16.53 -26.75
N SER A 41 38.07 15.42 -26.51
CA SER A 41 39.47 15.42 -26.04
C SER A 41 40.31 14.43 -26.84
N ARG A 42 41.63 14.67 -26.93
CA ARG A 42 42.55 13.82 -27.72
C ARG A 42 42.72 12.40 -27.14
N ASN A 43 42.46 12.21 -25.86
CA ASN A 43 42.62 10.92 -25.15
C ASN A 43 41.26 10.39 -24.64
N ALA A 44 40.18 10.66 -25.36
CA ALA A 44 38.84 10.34 -24.89
C ALA A 44 38.57 8.83 -24.93
N VAL A 45 38.24 8.24 -23.77
CA VAL A 45 37.76 6.85 -23.63
C VAL A 45 36.24 6.76 -23.91
N SER A 46 35.55 7.90 -24.05
CA SER A 46 34.09 7.97 -24.24
C SER A 46 33.71 9.05 -25.26
N PRO A 47 32.53 8.93 -25.91
CA PRO A 47 32.12 9.87 -26.94
C PRO A 47 31.88 11.27 -26.37
N SER A 48 32.11 12.30 -27.20
CA SER A 48 31.76 13.67 -26.87
C SER A 48 30.36 14.01 -27.40
N GLY A 49 29.57 14.73 -26.62
CA GLY A 49 28.20 15.06 -26.98
C GLY A 49 27.38 15.50 -25.78
N ARG A 50 26.06 15.56 -25.95
CA ARG A 50 25.13 15.72 -24.82
C ARG A 50 24.80 14.33 -24.27
N PRO A 51 24.92 14.08 -22.96
CA PRO A 51 24.62 12.78 -22.38
C PRO A 51 23.24 12.24 -22.73
N LEU A 52 22.21 13.09 -22.74
CA LEU A 52 20.87 12.67 -23.16
C LEU A 52 20.84 12.15 -24.61
N MET A 53 21.54 12.82 -25.53
CA MET A 53 21.60 12.38 -26.94
C MET A 53 22.43 11.11 -27.11
N MET A 54 23.52 10.99 -26.36
CA MET A 54 24.35 9.79 -26.35
C MET A 54 23.57 8.59 -25.78
N TYR A 55 22.74 8.82 -24.77
CA TYR A 55 21.88 7.82 -24.15
C TYR A 55 20.69 7.42 -25.03
N THR A 56 19.97 8.40 -25.60
CA THR A 56 18.76 8.15 -26.39
C THR A 56 19.08 7.60 -27.79
N LEU A 57 20.21 8.01 -28.37
CA LEU A 57 20.59 7.65 -29.74
C LEU A 57 22.06 7.16 -29.80
N PRO A 58 22.41 6.09 -29.08
CA PRO A 58 23.80 5.62 -28.95
C PRO A 58 24.44 5.28 -30.31
N ARG A 59 23.62 4.84 -31.28
CA ARG A 59 24.04 4.53 -32.65
C ARG A 59 24.65 5.72 -33.38
N LEU A 60 24.18 6.95 -33.13
CA LEU A 60 24.74 8.16 -33.74
C LEU A 60 26.15 8.49 -33.24
N PHE A 61 26.54 7.93 -32.09
CA PHE A 61 27.84 8.13 -31.47
C PHE A 61 28.74 6.89 -31.58
N GLY A 62 28.38 5.92 -32.43
CA GLY A 62 29.15 4.68 -32.61
C GLY A 62 29.13 3.77 -31.38
N THR A 63 28.14 3.92 -30.50
CA THR A 63 27.99 3.13 -29.27
C THR A 63 26.80 2.17 -29.37
N THR A 64 26.83 1.11 -28.56
CA THR A 64 25.76 0.10 -28.50
C THR A 64 24.69 0.54 -27.53
N ASP A 65 23.43 0.29 -27.89
CA ASP A 65 22.30 0.46 -26.98
C ASP A 65 22.26 -0.71 -25.99
N TYR A 66 22.35 -0.41 -24.70
CA TYR A 66 22.23 -1.39 -23.61
C TYR A 66 20.93 -1.22 -22.83
N LEU A 67 20.02 -0.36 -23.30
CA LEU A 67 18.70 -0.22 -22.70
C LEU A 67 17.93 -1.51 -22.87
N LYS A 68 17.70 -2.18 -21.75
CA LYS A 68 16.65 -3.17 -21.65
C LYS A 68 15.33 -2.42 -21.57
N THR A 69 14.55 -2.46 -22.64
CA THR A 69 13.11 -2.20 -22.53
C THR A 69 12.53 -3.34 -21.70
N GLU A 70 12.45 -3.15 -20.38
CA GLU A 70 11.47 -3.89 -19.61
C GLU A 70 10.12 -3.52 -20.23
N PRO A 71 9.36 -4.47 -20.80
CA PRO A 71 8.01 -4.16 -21.24
C PRO A 71 7.19 -3.66 -20.04
N PRO A 72 6.01 -3.07 -20.23
CA PRO A 72 5.07 -2.80 -19.13
C PRO A 72 4.40 -4.08 -18.57
N GLU A 73 4.68 -5.27 -19.11
CA GLU A 73 4.14 -6.58 -18.67
C GLU A 73 4.78 -7.26 -17.43
N PRO A 74 6.07 -7.08 -17.06
CA PRO A 74 6.69 -7.78 -15.94
C PRO A 74 6.17 -7.27 -14.60
N ILE A 75 5.68 -6.04 -14.51
CA ILE A 75 5.16 -5.50 -13.24
C ILE A 75 3.86 -6.21 -12.86
N TYR A 76 2.94 -6.42 -13.81
CA TYR A 76 1.71 -7.19 -13.53
C TYR A 76 2.05 -8.63 -13.11
N SER A 77 2.93 -9.31 -13.83
CA SER A 77 3.32 -10.69 -13.47
C SER A 77 4.05 -10.75 -12.13
N THR A 78 4.86 -9.74 -11.80
CA THR A 78 5.50 -9.60 -10.48
C THR A 78 4.46 -9.36 -9.38
N ILE A 79 3.46 -8.50 -9.60
CA ILE A 79 2.36 -8.28 -8.65
C ILE A 79 1.58 -9.58 -8.43
N ALA A 80 1.14 -10.23 -9.52
CA ALA A 80 0.34 -11.46 -9.44
C ALA A 80 1.11 -12.60 -8.75
N SER A 81 2.40 -12.77 -9.08
CA SER A 81 3.25 -13.78 -8.42
C SER A 81 3.52 -13.47 -6.95
N THR A 82 3.72 -12.19 -6.60
CA THR A 82 3.91 -11.76 -5.21
C THR A 82 2.62 -11.93 -4.39
N LEU A 83 1.46 -11.60 -4.97
CA LEU A 83 0.16 -11.83 -4.34
C LEU A 83 -0.09 -13.33 -4.13
N LYS A 84 0.23 -14.16 -5.13
CA LYS A 84 0.13 -15.61 -5.00
C LYS A 84 1.06 -16.14 -3.91
N ALA A 85 2.31 -15.66 -3.84
CA ALA A 85 3.25 -16.03 -2.79
C ALA A 85 2.70 -15.69 -1.41
N LEU A 86 2.14 -14.49 -1.22
CA LEU A 86 1.49 -14.08 0.03
C LEU A 86 0.36 -15.05 0.45
N LEU A 87 -0.45 -15.54 -0.51
CA LEU A 87 -1.58 -16.42 -0.22
C LEU A 87 -1.17 -17.86 0.09
N GLU A 88 -0.08 -18.34 -0.50
CA GLU A 88 0.40 -19.72 -0.40
C GLU A 88 1.48 -19.94 0.66
N ASP A 89 2.04 -18.86 1.23
CA ASP A 89 3.11 -18.92 2.22
C ASP A 89 2.60 -19.43 3.59
N SER A 90 2.82 -20.73 3.82
CA SER A 90 2.46 -21.41 5.08
C SER A 90 3.29 -20.99 6.29
N SER A 91 4.36 -20.20 6.11
CA SER A 91 5.21 -19.72 7.22
C SER A 91 4.66 -18.45 7.88
N LEU A 92 3.67 -17.80 7.26
CA LEU A 92 3.06 -16.58 7.79
C LEU A 92 2.26 -16.86 9.05
N THR A 93 2.41 -15.99 10.03
CA THR A 93 1.82 -16.13 11.37
C THR A 93 1.33 -14.79 11.90
N PHE A 94 0.43 -14.84 12.88
CA PHE A 94 0.09 -13.68 13.70
C PHE A 94 1.12 -13.47 14.81
N GLN A 95 1.37 -12.21 15.15
CA GLN A 95 2.21 -11.79 16.26
C GLN A 95 1.42 -10.87 17.20
N LYS A 96 1.72 -10.96 18.50
CA LYS A 96 1.14 -10.06 19.49
C LYS A 96 1.87 -8.72 19.50
N ASN A 97 1.10 -7.65 19.43
CA ASN A 97 1.54 -6.27 19.47
C ASN A 97 0.83 -5.53 20.61
N SER A 98 1.59 -4.80 21.43
CA SER A 98 1.03 -4.06 22.58
C SER A 98 0.09 -2.93 22.18
N TRP A 99 0.28 -2.35 20.99
CA TRP A 99 -0.51 -1.22 20.49
C TRP A 99 -1.64 -1.68 19.55
N PHE A 100 -1.32 -2.56 18.61
CA PHE A 100 -2.25 -3.02 17.57
C PHE A 100 -3.05 -4.28 17.95
N GLY A 101 -2.73 -4.95 19.07
CA GLY A 101 -3.34 -6.23 19.42
C GLY A 101 -2.69 -7.36 18.64
N ASP A 102 -3.46 -8.25 18.04
CA ASP A 102 -2.93 -9.28 17.15
C ASP A 102 -2.72 -8.67 15.75
N ASP A 103 -1.48 -8.76 15.24
CA ASP A 103 -1.06 -8.18 13.97
C ASP A 103 -0.29 -9.21 13.11
N LEU A 104 -0.09 -8.90 11.84
CA LEU A 104 0.65 -9.74 10.90
C LEU A 104 2.15 -9.77 11.24
N CYS A 105 2.81 -10.90 11.00
CA CYS A 105 4.27 -11.00 11.13
C CYS A 105 5.00 -10.06 10.14
N PRO A 106 6.29 -9.73 10.40
CA PRO A 106 7.06 -8.85 9.51
C PRO A 106 7.11 -9.33 8.05
N ALA A 107 7.24 -10.63 7.81
CA ALA A 107 7.26 -11.19 6.45
C ALA A 107 5.95 -10.92 5.67
N ALA A 108 4.80 -11.04 6.33
CA ALA A 108 3.51 -10.67 5.72
C ALA A 108 3.45 -9.17 5.39
N TRP A 109 4.00 -8.32 6.26
CA TRP A 109 4.13 -6.90 6.00
C TRP A 109 5.06 -6.59 4.82
N ASP A 110 6.17 -7.30 4.66
CA ASP A 110 7.09 -7.13 3.52
C ASP A 110 6.39 -7.41 2.18
N TYR A 111 5.56 -8.46 2.11
CA TYR A 111 4.72 -8.71 0.93
C TYR A 111 3.74 -7.57 0.68
N ILE A 112 3.03 -7.11 1.72
CA ILE A 112 2.05 -6.02 1.62
C ILE A 112 2.70 -4.73 1.11
N PHE A 113 3.87 -4.36 1.66
CA PHE A 113 4.58 -3.15 1.24
C PHE A 113 5.15 -3.28 -0.17
N SER A 114 5.62 -4.47 -0.56
CA SER A 114 6.08 -4.74 -1.92
C SER A 114 4.94 -4.58 -2.93
N LEU A 115 3.77 -5.15 -2.64
CA LEU A 115 2.57 -5.02 -3.47
C LEU A 115 2.06 -3.57 -3.55
N ASP A 116 2.03 -2.86 -2.43
CA ASP A 116 1.66 -1.44 -2.36
C ASP A 116 2.58 -0.58 -3.23
N LEU A 117 3.89 -0.81 -3.15
CA LEU A 117 4.88 -0.11 -3.97
C LEU A 117 4.70 -0.38 -5.47
N LEU A 118 4.54 -1.65 -5.86
CA LEU A 118 4.36 -2.02 -7.26
C LEU A 118 3.04 -1.48 -7.83
N CYS A 119 1.96 -1.52 -7.05
CA CYS A 119 0.67 -0.96 -7.46
C CYS A 119 0.71 0.57 -7.55
N ALA A 120 1.43 1.25 -6.65
CA ALA A 120 1.60 2.70 -6.69
C ALA A 120 2.27 3.18 -7.98
N GLN A 121 3.18 2.39 -8.56
CA GLN A 121 3.82 2.72 -9.85
C GLN A 121 2.84 2.73 -11.03
N LEU A 122 1.75 1.97 -10.94
CA LEU A 122 0.75 1.81 -12.00
C LEU A 122 -0.47 2.73 -11.81
N GLY A 123 -0.59 3.35 -10.63
CA GLY A 123 -1.66 4.27 -10.27
C GLY A 123 -2.98 3.59 -9.90
N TRP A 124 -3.92 4.37 -9.35
CA TRP A 124 -5.19 3.85 -8.82
C TRP A 124 -6.05 3.18 -9.86
N THR A 125 -6.27 3.81 -11.02
CA THR A 125 -7.22 3.30 -12.03
C THR A 125 -6.85 1.91 -12.53
N TRP A 126 -5.55 1.68 -12.76
CA TRP A 126 -5.04 0.38 -13.15
C TRP A 126 -5.13 -0.61 -11.99
N THR A 127 -4.68 -0.21 -10.78
CA THR A 127 -4.69 -1.06 -9.58
C THR A 127 -6.09 -1.52 -9.21
N PHE A 128 -7.06 -0.61 -9.24
CA PHE A 128 -8.44 -0.91 -8.93
C PHE A 128 -9.03 -1.91 -9.92
N THR A 129 -8.76 -1.73 -11.21
CA THR A 129 -9.35 -2.56 -12.26
C THR A 129 -8.71 -3.95 -12.30
N ASN A 130 -7.38 -4.03 -12.29
CA ASN A 130 -6.67 -5.29 -12.54
C ASN A 130 -6.40 -6.08 -11.26
N ILE A 131 -6.15 -5.41 -10.13
CA ILE A 131 -5.76 -6.08 -8.89
C ILE A 131 -6.94 -6.15 -7.93
N ILE A 132 -7.53 -5.02 -7.56
CA ILE A 132 -8.60 -4.99 -6.54
C ILE A 132 -9.84 -5.72 -7.05
N ARG A 133 -10.35 -5.34 -8.22
CA ARG A 133 -11.60 -5.89 -8.77
C ARG A 133 -11.44 -7.31 -9.30
N ASN A 134 -10.36 -7.59 -10.03
CA ASN A 134 -10.22 -8.87 -10.74
C ASN A 134 -9.47 -9.95 -9.95
N GLU A 135 -8.62 -9.60 -8.98
CA GLU A 135 -7.87 -10.61 -8.21
C GLU A 135 -8.33 -10.63 -6.75
N ILE A 136 -8.13 -9.52 -6.03
CA ILE A 136 -8.41 -9.46 -4.59
C ILE A 136 -9.87 -9.72 -4.28
N TRP A 137 -10.81 -9.15 -5.05
CA TRP A 137 -12.23 -9.36 -4.79
C TRP A 137 -12.66 -10.81 -5.05
N LEU A 138 -12.09 -11.47 -6.07
CA LEU A 138 -12.33 -12.89 -6.29
C LEU A 138 -11.80 -13.73 -5.12
N ILE A 139 -10.62 -13.41 -4.61
CA ILE A 139 -10.07 -14.06 -3.41
C ILE A 139 -11.01 -13.88 -2.22
N LEU A 140 -11.47 -12.65 -1.96
CA LEU A 140 -12.40 -12.36 -0.88
C LEU A 140 -13.76 -13.08 -1.05
N ASP A 141 -14.32 -13.14 -2.25
CA ASP A 141 -15.55 -13.89 -2.53
C ASP A 141 -15.35 -15.40 -2.31
N THR A 142 -14.20 -15.96 -2.69
CA THR A 142 -13.88 -17.38 -2.39
C THR A 142 -13.76 -17.62 -0.88
N LEU A 143 -13.20 -16.67 -0.14
CA LEU A 143 -13.10 -16.71 1.32
C LEU A 143 -14.45 -16.49 2.03
N LEU A 144 -15.43 -15.84 1.39
CA LEU A 144 -16.80 -15.74 1.88
C LEU A 144 -17.57 -17.06 1.74
N LEU A 145 -17.35 -17.78 0.64
CA LEU A 145 -18.10 -19.00 0.33
C LEU A 145 -17.58 -20.23 1.11
N GLN A 146 -16.36 -20.18 1.65
CA GLN A 146 -15.78 -21.29 2.40
C GLN A 146 -16.31 -21.40 3.83
N THR A 147 -16.73 -22.61 4.20
CA THR A 147 -17.17 -22.97 5.56
C THR A 147 -15.98 -23.27 6.49
N ARG A 148 -16.11 -22.89 7.78
CA ARG A 148 -15.08 -23.00 8.82
C ARG A 148 -14.46 -24.40 9.00
N SER A 149 -15.14 -25.48 8.59
CA SER A 149 -14.59 -26.84 8.65
C SER A 149 -13.37 -27.07 7.76
N GLU A 150 -13.11 -26.15 6.81
CA GLU A 150 -12.01 -26.25 5.83
C GLU A 150 -10.89 -25.22 6.07
N GLN A 151 -11.02 -24.36 7.10
CA GLN A 151 -10.07 -23.26 7.33
C GLN A 151 -8.88 -23.71 8.19
N THR A 152 -7.68 -23.40 7.71
CA THR A 152 -6.41 -23.61 8.39
C THR A 152 -5.89 -22.28 8.95
N PRO A 153 -5.14 -22.26 10.07
CA PRO A 153 -4.65 -21.03 10.68
C PRO A 153 -3.85 -20.11 9.75
N TYR A 154 -3.11 -20.66 8.78
CA TYR A 154 -2.38 -19.86 7.79
C TYR A 154 -3.31 -19.12 6.82
N ARG A 155 -4.50 -19.67 6.51
CA ARG A 155 -5.50 -18.98 5.66
C ARG A 155 -6.07 -17.76 6.35
N ASP A 156 -6.20 -17.79 7.67
CA ASP A 156 -6.64 -16.63 8.44
C ASP A 156 -5.62 -15.49 8.35
N VAL A 157 -4.32 -15.82 8.34
CA VAL A 157 -3.23 -14.83 8.14
C VAL A 157 -3.30 -14.24 6.74
N SER A 158 -3.50 -15.07 5.70
CA SER A 158 -3.67 -14.60 4.33
C SER A 158 -4.91 -13.72 4.15
N GLU A 159 -6.06 -14.09 4.76
CA GLU A 159 -7.29 -13.29 4.75
C GLU A 159 -7.06 -11.93 5.42
N ALA A 160 -6.43 -11.90 6.60
CA ALA A 160 -6.06 -10.67 7.28
C ALA A 160 -5.10 -9.80 6.43
N ALA A 161 -4.09 -10.41 5.80
CA ALA A 161 -3.13 -9.72 4.94
C ALA A 161 -3.79 -9.07 3.72
N VAL A 162 -4.74 -9.76 3.08
CA VAL A 162 -5.52 -9.21 1.96
C VAL A 162 -6.32 -7.98 2.39
N PHE A 163 -6.97 -8.00 3.56
CA PHE A 163 -7.67 -6.81 4.06
C PHE A 163 -6.72 -5.65 4.36
N ARG A 164 -5.57 -5.90 5.00
CA ARG A 164 -4.56 -4.84 5.24
C ARG A 164 -4.05 -4.26 3.92
N LEU A 165 -3.81 -5.11 2.91
CA LEU A 165 -3.42 -4.67 1.57
C LEU A 165 -4.50 -3.78 0.95
N LEU A 166 -5.78 -4.16 1.02
CA LEU A 166 -6.88 -3.32 0.50
C LEU A 166 -6.94 -1.94 1.15
N GLY A 167 -6.74 -1.85 2.47
CA GLY A 167 -6.67 -0.57 3.18
C GLY A 167 -5.57 0.32 2.62
N ARG A 168 -4.38 -0.25 2.37
CA ARG A 168 -3.24 0.47 1.79
C ARG A 168 -3.46 0.87 0.34
N LEU A 169 -3.90 -0.05 -0.51
CA LEU A 169 -4.18 0.25 -1.91
C LEU A 169 -5.27 1.31 -2.03
N GLY A 170 -6.29 1.29 -1.17
CA GLY A 170 -7.29 2.35 -1.17
C GLY A 170 -6.76 3.72 -0.74
N GLN A 171 -5.67 3.81 0.06
CA GLN A 171 -4.98 5.09 0.29
C GLN A 171 -4.39 5.68 -0.99
N LEU A 172 -3.91 4.83 -1.91
CA LEU A 172 -3.46 5.29 -3.22
C LEU A 172 -4.59 6.03 -3.95
N GLY A 173 -5.79 5.45 -3.95
CA GLY A 173 -6.98 6.09 -4.52
C GLY A 173 -7.36 7.40 -3.86
N LEU A 174 -7.20 7.52 -2.53
CA LEU A 174 -7.45 8.78 -1.83
C LEU A 174 -6.43 9.86 -2.22
N LYS A 175 -5.14 9.50 -2.31
CA LYS A 175 -4.07 10.41 -2.75
C LYS A 175 -4.29 10.91 -4.18
N GLU A 176 -4.86 10.08 -5.04
CA GLU A 176 -5.21 10.42 -6.42
C GLU A 176 -6.60 11.07 -6.57
N ASN A 177 -7.25 11.47 -5.47
CA ASN A 177 -8.59 12.09 -5.44
C ASN A 177 -9.74 11.22 -6.00
N GLN A 178 -9.56 9.90 -6.04
CA GLN A 178 -10.54 8.93 -6.56
C GLN A 178 -11.58 8.51 -5.49
N THR A 179 -12.11 9.50 -4.76
CA THR A 179 -12.93 9.31 -3.55
C THR A 179 -14.20 8.48 -3.77
N VAL A 180 -14.83 8.56 -4.94
CA VAL A 180 -16.04 7.78 -5.27
C VAL A 180 -15.73 6.29 -5.42
N SER A 181 -14.63 5.97 -6.12
CA SER A 181 -14.18 4.59 -6.32
C SER A 181 -13.75 3.95 -4.99
N VAL A 182 -12.98 4.68 -4.18
CA VAL A 182 -12.59 4.23 -2.84
C VAL A 182 -13.80 4.06 -1.92
N ARG A 183 -14.82 4.91 -2.02
CA ARG A 183 -16.07 4.76 -1.25
C ARG A 183 -16.82 3.47 -1.63
N ASN A 184 -16.80 3.06 -2.89
CA ASN A 184 -17.42 1.80 -3.31
C ASN A 184 -16.65 0.60 -2.76
N LEU A 185 -15.31 0.66 -2.76
CA LEU A 185 -14.46 -0.35 -2.12
C LEU A 185 -14.77 -0.46 -0.62
N LEU A 186 -14.83 0.68 0.09
CA LEU A 186 -15.15 0.74 1.51
C LEU A 186 -16.54 0.15 1.81
N LYS A 187 -17.55 0.45 1.00
CA LYS A 187 -18.87 -0.18 1.11
C LYS A 187 -18.78 -1.70 0.98
N GLY A 188 -17.97 -2.19 0.04
CA GLY A 188 -17.67 -3.62 -0.08
C GLY A 188 -17.12 -4.20 1.22
N ILE A 189 -16.07 -3.59 1.79
CA ILE A 189 -15.49 -4.03 3.07
C ILE A 189 -16.52 -3.98 4.21
N HIS A 190 -17.35 -2.93 4.30
CA HIS A 190 -18.43 -2.83 5.28
C HIS A 190 -19.47 -3.96 5.12
N THR A 191 -19.83 -4.32 3.89
CA THR A 191 -20.77 -5.44 3.65
C THR A 191 -20.18 -6.76 4.12
N PHE A 192 -18.91 -7.03 3.82
CA PHE A 192 -18.18 -8.19 4.33
C PHE A 192 -18.15 -8.22 5.86
N LEU A 193 -17.76 -7.10 6.47
CA LEU A 193 -17.65 -6.97 7.92
C LEU A 193 -19.00 -7.29 8.58
N ASN A 194 -20.09 -6.71 8.10
CA ASN A 194 -21.42 -6.91 8.67
C ASN A 194 -21.99 -8.31 8.42
N GLN A 195 -21.71 -8.93 7.28
CA GLN A 195 -22.17 -10.28 6.95
C GLN A 195 -21.47 -11.34 7.82
N LYS A 196 -20.13 -11.32 7.88
CA LYS A 196 -19.34 -12.29 8.66
C LYS A 196 -19.31 -11.98 10.17
N LEU A 197 -19.64 -10.77 10.62
CA LEU A 197 -19.74 -10.50 12.07
C LEU A 197 -20.77 -11.36 12.81
N SER A 198 -21.68 -11.99 12.06
CA SER A 198 -22.74 -12.82 12.63
C SER A 198 -22.31 -14.27 12.88
N LYS A 199 -21.18 -14.72 12.31
CA LYS A 199 -20.71 -16.11 12.38
C LYS A 199 -19.17 -16.19 12.24
N ASP A 200 -18.49 -16.42 13.37
CA ASP A 200 -17.22 -17.16 13.43
C ASP A 200 -15.94 -16.58 12.77
N MET A 201 -15.84 -15.27 12.51
CA MET A 201 -14.58 -14.69 12.02
C MET A 201 -13.49 -14.65 13.11
N PRO A 202 -12.25 -15.10 12.84
CA PRO A 202 -11.12 -14.96 13.76
C PRO A 202 -10.90 -13.51 14.19
N TRP A 203 -10.45 -13.32 15.43
CA TRP A 203 -10.28 -11.98 15.98
C TRP A 203 -9.26 -11.15 15.22
N GLU A 204 -8.18 -11.80 14.78
CA GLU A 204 -7.07 -11.23 14.04
C GLU A 204 -7.52 -10.67 12.70
N VAL A 205 -8.39 -11.42 11.99
CA VAL A 205 -9.00 -10.98 10.73
C VAL A 205 -9.94 -9.79 10.96
N GLN A 206 -10.74 -9.83 12.04
CA GLN A 206 -11.59 -8.69 12.40
C GLN A 206 -10.78 -7.41 12.64
N LEU A 207 -9.67 -7.50 13.39
CA LEU A 207 -8.78 -6.37 13.61
C LEU A 207 -8.20 -5.84 12.29
N ALA A 208 -7.75 -6.73 11.40
CA ALA A 208 -7.23 -6.35 10.10
C ALA A 208 -8.26 -5.57 9.26
N MET A 209 -9.52 -6.02 9.25
CA MET A 209 -10.63 -5.33 8.59
C MET A 209 -10.93 -3.97 9.21
N VAL A 210 -10.90 -3.87 10.54
CA VAL A 210 -11.11 -2.59 11.25
C VAL A 210 -10.03 -1.59 10.88
N TYR A 211 -8.76 -2.01 10.84
CA TYR A 211 -7.67 -1.12 10.43
C TYR A 211 -7.78 -0.73 8.95
N ALA A 212 -8.10 -1.67 8.05
CA ALA A 212 -8.34 -1.34 6.64
C ALA A 212 -9.50 -0.34 6.46
N THR A 213 -10.56 -0.51 7.24
CA THR A 213 -11.72 0.38 7.26
C THR A 213 -11.36 1.77 7.79
N HIS A 214 -10.51 1.83 8.83
CA HIS A 214 -9.97 3.09 9.35
C HIS A 214 -9.09 3.80 8.33
N ASP A 215 -8.22 3.07 7.62
CA ASP A 215 -7.39 3.63 6.56
C ASP A 215 -8.30 4.36 5.56
N LEU A 216 -9.37 3.72 5.07
CA LEU A 216 -10.28 4.31 4.07
C LEU A 216 -11.29 5.32 4.63
N ALA A 217 -11.33 5.55 5.94
CA ALA A 217 -12.31 6.43 6.58
C ALA A 217 -12.41 7.85 6.00
N PRO A 218 -11.33 8.51 5.51
CA PRO A 218 -11.44 9.87 4.96
C PRO A 218 -12.44 10.02 3.81
N CYS A 219 -12.78 8.95 3.05
CA CYS A 219 -13.77 9.07 1.97
C CYS A 219 -15.24 9.07 2.44
N ASN A 220 -15.50 8.58 3.65
CA ASN A 220 -16.85 8.51 4.24
C ASN A 220 -16.82 8.31 5.78
N PRO A 221 -16.34 9.30 6.56
CA PRO A 221 -16.05 9.10 7.99
C PRO A 221 -17.31 8.80 8.82
N LYS A 222 -18.48 9.36 8.45
CA LYS A 222 -19.74 9.16 9.17
C LYS A 222 -20.24 7.72 9.10
N ASP A 223 -20.25 7.13 7.89
CA ASP A 223 -20.68 5.75 7.70
C ASP A 223 -19.67 4.75 8.29
N THR A 224 -18.37 5.06 8.17
CA THR A 224 -17.31 4.28 8.79
C THR A 224 -17.46 4.23 10.31
N LEU A 225 -17.67 5.39 10.95
CA LEU A 225 -17.85 5.46 12.41
C LEU A 225 -19.04 4.62 12.86
N LYS A 226 -20.19 4.78 12.19
CA LYS A 226 -21.41 4.01 12.48
C LYS A 226 -21.18 2.50 12.35
N THR A 227 -20.46 2.07 11.32
CA THR A 227 -20.15 0.65 11.10
C THR A 227 -19.23 0.09 12.18
N LEU A 228 -18.18 0.84 12.56
CA LEU A 228 -17.25 0.41 13.61
C LEU A 228 -17.88 0.44 15.02
N GLU A 229 -18.79 1.36 15.29
CA GLU A 229 -19.55 1.37 16.56
C GLU A 229 -20.50 0.18 16.65
N SER A 230 -21.21 -0.16 15.55
CA SER A 230 -22.04 -1.37 15.44
C SER A 230 -21.20 -2.64 15.65
N TRP A 231 -19.99 -2.70 15.07
CA TRP A 231 -19.03 -3.77 15.34
C TRP A 231 -18.65 -3.84 16.82
N ARG A 232 -18.26 -2.71 17.40
CA ARG A 232 -17.82 -2.61 18.81
C ARG A 232 -18.90 -3.08 19.80
N GLN A 233 -20.17 -2.82 19.51
CA GLN A 233 -21.28 -3.27 20.36
C GLN A 233 -21.49 -4.79 20.33
N LYS A 234 -21.05 -5.47 19.26
CA LYS A 234 -21.24 -6.91 19.07
C LYS A 234 -20.11 -7.76 19.67
N ILE A 235 -18.91 -7.19 19.80
CA ILE A 235 -17.76 -7.87 20.40
C ILE A 235 -17.79 -7.78 21.92
N ARG A 236 -17.32 -8.85 22.59
CA ARG A 236 -17.23 -8.92 24.06
C ARG A 236 -15.81 -8.73 24.61
N GLN A 237 -14.82 -8.79 23.74
CA GLN A 237 -13.41 -8.73 24.09
C GLN A 237 -12.88 -7.28 24.12
N PRO A 238 -11.86 -6.99 24.95
CA PRO A 238 -11.26 -5.66 25.00
C PRO A 238 -10.60 -5.31 23.66
N VAL A 239 -10.83 -4.08 23.20
CA VAL A 239 -10.23 -3.57 21.96
C VAL A 239 -8.81 -3.04 22.20
N PRO A 240 -7.89 -3.19 21.23
CA PRO A 240 -6.55 -2.63 21.34
C PRO A 240 -6.56 -1.10 21.45
N PRO A 241 -5.50 -0.50 22.03
CA PRO A 241 -5.32 0.96 22.08
C PRO A 241 -5.42 1.63 20.71
N ALA A 242 -4.85 1.02 19.67
CA ALA A 242 -4.90 1.52 18.30
C ALA A 242 -6.34 1.71 17.82
N VAL A 243 -7.23 0.73 18.01
CA VAL A 243 -8.64 0.81 17.63
C VAL A 243 -9.37 1.95 18.35
N THR A 244 -9.06 2.16 19.64
CA THR A 244 -9.62 3.28 20.40
C THR A 244 -9.17 4.63 19.83
N LYS A 245 -7.89 4.74 19.43
CA LYS A 245 -7.38 5.93 18.75
C LYS A 245 -8.03 6.12 17.38
N CYS A 246 -8.19 5.06 16.59
CA CYS A 246 -8.87 5.08 15.29
C CYS A 246 -10.28 5.66 15.40
N LEU A 247 -11.09 5.17 16.34
CA LEU A 247 -12.45 5.68 16.56
C LEU A 247 -12.48 7.17 16.93
N LYS A 248 -11.55 7.61 17.79
CA LYS A 248 -11.43 9.04 18.14
C LYS A 248 -11.05 9.91 16.93
N GLN A 249 -10.11 9.44 16.11
CA GLN A 249 -9.67 10.15 14.90
C GLN A 249 -10.80 10.26 13.88
N ILE A 250 -11.55 9.19 13.63
CA ILE A 250 -12.72 9.23 12.73
C ILE A 250 -13.79 10.17 13.29
N GLY A 251 -14.02 10.12 14.61
CA GLY A 251 -14.90 11.08 15.30
C GLY A 251 -14.50 12.52 15.01
N PHE A 252 -13.22 12.87 15.11
CA PHE A 252 -12.73 14.20 14.76
C PHE A 252 -12.98 14.58 13.28
N LEU A 253 -12.71 13.66 12.35
CA LEU A 253 -12.97 13.87 10.91
C LEU A 253 -14.46 14.12 10.60
N CYS A 254 -15.38 13.53 11.37
CA CYS A 254 -16.81 13.81 11.23
C CYS A 254 -17.18 15.25 11.60
N HIS A 255 -16.45 15.88 12.52
CA HIS A 255 -16.71 17.25 12.99
C HIS A 255 -16.07 18.32 12.09
N GLN A 256 -14.97 18.01 11.40
CA GLN A 256 -14.29 18.95 10.50
C GLN A 256 -14.97 19.13 9.12
N ASN A 257 -15.90 18.23 8.75
CA ASN A 257 -16.64 18.29 7.48
C ASN A 257 -17.99 19.05 7.61
N TYR A 258 -18.05 20.04 8.51
CA TYR A 258 -19.18 20.97 8.71
C TYR A 258 -18.72 22.40 8.58
#